data_AF-A0A2V9T4G7-F1
#
_entry.id   AF-A0A2V9T4G7-F1
#
_cell.length_a   1.000
_cell.length_b   1.000
_cell.length_c   1.000
_cell.angle_alpha   90.00
_cell.angle_beta   90.00
_cell.angle_gamma   90.00
#
_symmetry.space_group_name_H-M   'P 1'
#
loop_
_entity.id
_entity.type
_entity.pdbx_description
1 polymer ?
#
loop_
_entity_poly.entity_id
_entity_poly.type
_entity_poly.pdbx_seq_one_letter_code
_entity_poly.pdbx_strand_id
1 'polypeptide(L)'
;MKTSIVCLLLILTLGAASQAQSKPMPPARRELQRYEAMHPDEPPQVHTARIDEAQLEREAEELVRLAQSVRPDVERLRQGMLPKDVVEKLKRIEKLSKQLRGQISP
;
A
#
# COMPACT_ATOMS: atom_id res chain seq x y z
N MET A 1 37.16 -25.19 33.33
CA MET A 1 37.40 -23.87 32.68
C MET A 1 36.74 -23.75 31.30
N LYS A 2 36.85 -24.76 30.43
CA LYS A 2 36.29 -24.74 29.06
C LYS A 2 34.75 -24.66 29.01
N THR A 3 34.06 -25.38 29.90
CA THR A 3 32.59 -25.40 30.00
C THR A 3 31.99 -24.10 30.54
N SER A 4 32.71 -23.41 31.42
CA SER A 4 32.30 -22.12 31.98
C SER A 4 32.31 -21.00 30.94
N ILE A 5 33.27 -21.03 30.00
CA ILE A 5 33.36 -20.08 28.88
C ILE A 5 32.20 -20.31 27.88
N VAL A 6 31.83 -21.57 27.63
CA VAL A 6 30.69 -21.91 26.76
C VAL A 6 29.39 -21.40 27.34
N CYS A 7 29.16 -21.55 28.65
CA CYS A 7 27.97 -21.00 29.31
C CYS A 7 27.95 -19.46 29.28
N LEU A 8 29.09 -18.80 29.46
CA LEU A 8 29.17 -17.34 29.41
C LEU A 8 28.87 -16.78 28.01
N LEU A 9 29.35 -17.45 26.95
CA LEU A 9 29.07 -17.07 25.56
C LEU A 9 27.61 -17.30 25.15
N LEU A 10 26.95 -18.31 25.72
CA LEU A 10 25.55 -18.65 25.42
C LEU A 10 24.55 -17.65 26.03
N ILE A 11 24.93 -16.95 27.10
CA ILE A 11 24.08 -15.94 27.75
C ILE A 11 24.17 -14.59 27.04
N LEU A 12 25.32 -14.24 26.43
CA LEU A 12 25.50 -12.95 25.74
C LEU A 12 24.70 -12.83 24.43
N THR A 13 24.36 -13.93 23.76
CA THR A 13 23.65 -13.88 22.46
C THR A 13 22.13 -13.78 22.60
N LEU A 14 21.55 -14.08 23.77
CA LEU A 14 20.10 -14.01 24.00
C LEU A 14 19.57 -12.60 24.31
N GLY A 15 20.45 -11.64 24.64
CA GLY A 15 20.06 -10.30 25.06
C GLY A 15 19.66 -9.31 23.95
N ALA A 16 19.82 -9.66 22.66
CA ALA A 16 19.63 -8.71 21.55
C ALA A 16 18.22 -8.70 20.93
N ALA A 17 17.30 -9.56 21.38
CA ALA A 17 15.99 -9.74 20.74
C ALA A 17 14.82 -8.99 21.41
N SER A 18 15.08 -7.94 22.20
CA SER A 18 14.00 -7.15 22.81
C SER A 18 14.26 -5.65 22.77
N GLN A 19 14.45 -5.13 21.57
CA GLN A 19 14.04 -3.76 21.28
C GLN A 19 12.89 -3.82 20.27
N ALA A 20 11.71 -4.20 20.78
CA ALA A 20 10.46 -3.84 20.13
C ALA A 20 10.39 -2.31 20.17
N GLN A 21 10.94 -1.68 19.14
CA GLN A 21 10.90 -0.24 18.92
C GLN A 21 9.43 0.14 18.72
N SER A 22 8.77 0.51 19.83
CA SER A 22 7.41 1.02 19.82
C SER A 22 7.43 2.33 19.03
N LYS A 23 7.10 2.26 17.73
CA LYS A 23 6.83 3.45 16.92
C LYS A 23 5.87 4.32 17.73
N PRO A 24 6.17 5.63 17.93
CA PRO A 24 5.28 6.49 18.69
C PRO A 24 3.92 6.48 18.02
N MET A 25 2.91 6.03 18.77
CA MET A 25 1.55 5.93 18.28
C MET A 25 1.06 7.33 17.87
N PRO A 26 0.59 7.51 16.62
CA PRO A 26 0.07 8.78 16.15
C PRO A 26 -1.04 9.31 17.08
N PRO A 27 -1.14 10.63 17.29
CA PRO A 27 -2.11 11.22 18.22
C PRO A 27 -3.56 10.80 17.92
N ALA A 28 -3.94 10.77 16.64
CA ALA A 28 -5.28 10.34 16.21
C ALA A 28 -5.64 8.91 16.67
N ARG A 29 -4.66 8.00 16.69
CA ARG A 29 -4.87 6.61 17.13
C ARG A 29 -5.03 6.51 18.66
N ARG A 30 -4.41 7.42 19.42
CA ARG A 30 -4.59 7.49 20.88
C ARG A 30 -5.96 8.03 21.26
N GLU A 31 -6.49 8.98 20.51
CA GLU A 31 -7.83 9.54 20.75
C GLU A 31 -8.91 8.51 20.43
N LEU A 32 -8.79 7.79 19.30
CA LEU A 32 -9.68 6.69 18.97
C LEU A 32 -9.68 5.60 20.06
N GLN A 33 -8.50 5.19 20.53
CA GLN A 33 -8.39 4.19 21.58
C GLN A 33 -9.01 4.66 22.92
N ARG A 34 -8.91 5.95 23.25
CA ARG A 34 -9.56 6.52 24.43
C ARG A 34 -11.08 6.55 24.29
N TYR A 35 -11.58 6.89 23.10
CA TYR A 35 -13.01 6.83 22.80
C TYR A 35 -13.53 5.39 22.93
N GLU A 36 -12.86 4.42 22.30
CA GLU A 36 -13.20 2.99 22.40
C GLU A 36 -13.18 2.48 23.85
N ALA A 37 -12.24 2.94 24.67
CA ALA A 37 -12.18 2.58 26.09
C ALA A 37 -13.29 3.22 26.95
N MET A 38 -13.83 4.37 26.53
CA MET A 38 -14.96 5.04 27.20
C MET A 38 -16.32 4.51 26.72
N HIS A 39 -16.37 3.87 25.55
CA HIS A 39 -17.57 3.34 24.92
C HIS A 39 -17.42 1.84 24.58
N PRO A 40 -17.24 0.96 25.58
CA PRO A 40 -16.97 -0.47 25.37
C PRO A 40 -18.14 -1.23 24.73
N ASP A 41 -19.36 -0.70 24.85
CA ASP A 41 -20.58 -1.28 24.27
C ASP A 41 -20.90 -0.75 22.86
N GLU A 42 -20.15 0.25 22.37
CA GLU A 42 -20.33 0.77 21.02
C GLU A 42 -19.51 -0.10 20.05
N PRO A 43 -20.14 -0.76 19.06
CA PRO A 43 -19.39 -1.57 18.11
C PRO A 43 -18.41 -0.66 17.36
N PRO A 44 -17.16 -1.11 17.14
CA PRO A 44 -16.18 -0.31 16.40
C PRO A 44 -16.78 0.05 15.05
N GLN A 45 -16.86 1.36 14.76
CA GLN A 45 -17.30 1.85 13.47
C GLN A 45 -16.21 1.52 12.45
N VAL A 46 -16.23 0.28 11.95
CA VAL A 46 -15.43 -0.13 10.81
C VAL A 46 -16.02 0.62 9.63
N HIS A 47 -15.41 1.73 9.26
CA HIS A 47 -15.65 2.36 7.97
C HIS A 47 -15.13 1.41 6.89
N THR A 48 -15.92 0.39 6.56
CA THR A 48 -15.73 -0.36 5.33
C THR A 48 -16.06 0.61 4.21
N ALA A 49 -15.03 1.15 3.57
CA ALA A 49 -15.20 1.89 2.34
C ALA A 49 -15.99 0.99 1.38
N ARG A 50 -17.22 1.38 1.08
CA ARG A 50 -18.08 0.59 0.19
C ARG A 50 -17.46 0.64 -1.19
N ILE A 51 -16.92 -0.49 -1.65
CA ILE A 51 -16.37 -0.63 -3.00
C ILE A 51 -17.53 -0.57 -3.98
N ASP A 52 -17.48 0.35 -4.94
CA ASP A 52 -18.38 0.35 -6.10
C ASP A 52 -17.80 -0.60 -7.15
N GLU A 53 -18.27 -1.85 -7.13
CA GLU A 53 -17.81 -2.90 -8.05
C GLU A 53 -17.97 -2.49 -9.52
N ALA A 54 -19.07 -1.83 -9.87
CA ALA A 54 -19.33 -1.42 -11.24
C ALA A 54 -18.37 -0.31 -11.68
N GLN A 55 -17.98 0.60 -10.78
CA GLN A 55 -16.93 1.57 -11.06
C GLN A 55 -15.56 0.90 -11.21
N LEU A 56 -15.25 -0.05 -10.35
CA LEU A 56 -13.99 -0.79 -10.37
C LEU A 56 -13.78 -1.53 -11.70
N GLU A 57 -14.82 -2.21 -12.18
CA GLU A 57 -14.81 -2.89 -13.48
C GLU A 57 -14.58 -1.92 -14.63
N ARG A 58 -15.33 -0.80 -14.68
CA ARG A 58 -15.17 0.23 -15.72
C ARG A 58 -13.76 0.82 -15.74
N GLU A 59 -13.18 1.10 -14.57
CA GLU A 59 -11.82 1.63 -14.45
C GLU A 59 -10.77 0.60 -14.90
N ALA A 60 -10.98 -0.68 -14.60
CA ALA A 60 -10.11 -1.76 -15.04
C ALA A 60 -10.17 -1.95 -16.57
N GLU A 61 -11.35 -1.90 -17.18
CA GLU A 61 -11.51 -1.95 -18.64
C GLU A 61 -10.85 -0.75 -19.32
N GLU A 62 -11.00 0.46 -18.76
CA GLU A 62 -10.33 1.65 -19.29
C GLU A 62 -8.81 1.51 -19.24
N LEU A 63 -8.27 0.97 -18.13
CA LEU A 63 -6.83 0.71 -17.98
C LEU A 63 -6.32 -0.23 -19.06
N VAL A 64 -7.01 -1.35 -19.31
CA VAL A 64 -6.66 -2.32 -20.36
C VAL A 64 -6.65 -1.64 -21.73
N ARG A 65 -7.70 -0.89 -22.06
CA ARG A 65 -7.82 -0.19 -23.35
C ARG A 65 -6.68 0.79 -23.57
N LEU A 66 -6.36 1.60 -22.55
CA LEU A 66 -5.26 2.57 -22.63
C LEU A 66 -3.91 1.87 -22.77
N ALA A 67 -3.64 0.85 -21.96
CA ALA A 67 -2.39 0.09 -22.03
C ALA A 67 -2.18 -0.56 -23.41
N GLN A 68 -3.23 -1.12 -24.00
CA GLN A 68 -3.18 -1.66 -25.36
C GLN A 68 -2.89 -0.57 -26.41
N SER A 69 -3.43 0.63 -26.24
CA SER A 69 -3.22 1.76 -27.17
C SER A 69 -1.80 2.33 -27.13
N VAL A 70 -1.02 2.08 -26.08
CA VAL A 70 0.38 2.53 -25.98
C VAL A 70 1.29 1.75 -26.94
N ARG A 71 0.97 0.48 -27.26
CA ARG A 71 1.82 -0.32 -28.17
C ARG A 71 2.06 0.34 -29.54
N PRO A 72 1.04 0.76 -30.31
CA PRO A 72 1.27 1.47 -31.57
C PRO A 72 1.95 2.83 -31.38
N ASP A 73 1.79 3.49 -30.23
CA ASP A 73 2.50 4.74 -29.94
C ASP A 73 4.01 4.52 -29.78
N VAL A 74 4.41 3.41 -29.14
CA VAL A 74 5.82 2.98 -29.04
C VAL A 74 6.41 2.68 -30.42
N GLU A 75 5.64 2.05 -31.31
CA GLU A 75 6.08 1.80 -32.67
C GLU A 75 6.33 3.11 -33.44
N ARG A 76 5.45 4.10 -33.29
CA ARG A 76 5.64 5.43 -33.89
C ARG A 76 6.85 6.15 -33.31
N LEU A 77 7.07 6.05 -32.00
CA LEU A 77 8.25 6.60 -31.32
C LEU A 77 9.55 6.01 -31.90
N ARG A 78 9.57 4.69 -32.14
CA ARG A 78 10.70 4.01 -32.78
C ARG A 78 11.00 4.55 -34.18
N GLN A 79 9.99 5.06 -34.87
CA GLN A 79 10.09 5.69 -36.19
C GLN A 79 10.44 7.20 -36.12
N GLY A 80 10.75 7.72 -34.93
CA GLY A 80 11.08 9.13 -34.71
C GLY A 80 9.86 10.06 -34.65
N MET A 81 8.65 9.51 -34.57
CA MET A 81 7.41 10.28 -34.44
C MET A 81 6.94 10.25 -32.99
N LEU A 82 6.77 11.43 -32.37
CA LEU A 82 6.16 11.55 -31.03
C LEU A 82 4.64 11.73 -31.17
N PRO A 83 3.81 10.72 -30.81
CA PRO A 83 2.36 10.89 -30.80
C PRO A 83 1.98 11.92 -29.73
N LYS A 84 1.11 12.87 -30.09
CA LYS A 84 0.76 14.02 -29.22
C LYS A 84 0.13 13.60 -27.89
N ASP A 85 -0.52 12.45 -27.86
CA ASP A 85 -1.34 11.96 -26.75
C ASP A 85 -0.70 10.83 -25.94
N VAL A 86 0.49 10.33 -26.33
CA VAL A 86 1.15 9.22 -25.63
C VAL A 86 1.43 9.55 -24.17
N VAL A 87 1.89 10.78 -23.90
CA VAL A 87 2.18 11.26 -22.54
C VAL A 87 0.90 11.28 -21.70
N GLU A 88 -0.22 11.74 -22.26
CA GLU A 88 -1.47 11.81 -21.51
C GLU A 88 -2.14 10.46 -21.31
N LYS A 89 -2.02 9.54 -22.27
CA LYS A 89 -2.39 8.13 -22.08
C LYS A 89 -1.63 7.53 -20.89
N LEU A 90 -0.32 7.75 -20.80
CA LEU A 90 0.50 7.24 -19.71
C LEU A 90 0.11 7.84 -18.35
N LYS A 91 -0.13 9.17 -18.27
CA LYS A 91 -0.64 9.79 -17.03
C LYS A 91 -1.99 9.24 -16.61
N ARG A 92 -2.88 8.97 -17.58
CA ARG A 92 -4.20 8.38 -17.31
C ARG A 92 -4.09 6.95 -16.78
N ILE A 93 -3.19 6.14 -17.33
CA ILE A 93 -2.87 4.79 -16.82
C ILE A 93 -2.37 4.86 -15.38
N GLU A 94 -1.46 5.77 -15.05
CA GLU A 94 -0.95 5.95 -13.69
C GLU A 94 -2.07 6.32 -12.71
N LYS A 95 -2.93 7.28 -13.11
CA LYS A 95 -4.06 7.72 -12.29
C LYS A 95 -5.03 6.56 -12.01
N LEU A 96 -5.45 5.82 -13.04
CA LEU A 96 -6.34 4.68 -12.89
C LEU A 96 -5.72 3.59 -12.01
N SER A 97 -4.45 3.29 -12.22
CA SER A 97 -3.73 2.30 -11.40
C SER A 97 -3.69 2.67 -9.92
N LYS A 98 -3.50 3.96 -9.61
CA LYS A 98 -3.57 4.49 -8.24
C LYS A 98 -4.98 4.40 -7.66
N GLN A 99 -6.00 4.74 -8.44
CA GLN A 99 -7.41 4.68 -8.02
C GLN A 99 -7.85 3.25 -7.71
N LEU A 100 -7.59 2.29 -8.60
CA LEU A 100 -7.90 0.87 -8.41
C LEU A 100 -7.21 0.32 -7.16
N ARG A 101 -5.92 0.62 -6.97
CA ARG A 101 -5.19 0.20 -5.77
C ARG A 101 -5.79 0.78 -4.50
N GLY A 102 -6.14 2.07 -4.50
CA GLY A 102 -6.74 2.74 -3.34
C GLY A 102 -8.14 2.23 -3.00
N GLN A 103 -8.90 1.71 -3.98
CA GLN A 103 -10.20 1.10 -3.73
C GLN A 103 -10.10 -0.31 -3.13
N ILE A 104 -9.09 -1.09 -3.54
CA ILE A 104 -8.87 -2.47 -3.06
C ILE A 104 -8.12 -2.48 -1.72
N SER A 105 -7.24 -1.51 -1.50
CA SER A 105 -6.44 -1.34 -0.27
C SER A 105 -6.49 0.12 0.19
N PRO A 106 -7.58 0.52 0.86
CA PRO A 106 -7.75 1.89 1.38
C PRO A 106 -6.73 2.25 2.46
#